data_AF-A0A060BX88-F1
#
_entry.id   AF-A0A060BX88-F1
#
_cell.length_a   1.000
_cell.length_b   1.000
_cell.length_c   1.000
_cell.angle_alpha   90.00
_cell.angle_beta   90.00
_cell.angle_gamma   90.00
#
_symmetry.space_group_name_H-M   'P 1'
#
loop_
_entity.id
_entity.type
_entity.pdbx_description
1 polymer ?
#
loop_
_entity_poly.entity_id
_entity_poly.type
_entity_poly.pdbx_seq_one_letter_code
_entity_poly.pdbx_strand_id
1 'polypeptide(L)'
;GKTYEISAWARLAPGSGTASVRAAVVSDGADSAVTEWTAINDASWVQFEGSYTARADVAGASLVFESDGATSYMLDDVLITGYSVPDISVSDPGPLRDTVDFPLGAAVEMRSTTGEPRDLLTENFDQVSPKM
;
A
#
# COMPACT_ATOMS: atom_id res chain seq x y z
N GLY A 1 -2.75 10.28 14.88
CA GLY A 1 -2.67 9.57 13.60
C GLY A 1 -1.24 9.18 13.32
N LYS A 2 -0.99 8.19 12.47
CA LYS A 2 0.36 7.94 11.92
C LYS A 2 0.52 8.74 10.64
N THR A 3 1.69 9.35 10.46
CA THR A 3 2.03 10.09 9.23
C THR A 3 2.84 9.20 8.32
N TYR A 4 2.48 9.22 7.04
CA TYR A 4 3.14 8.49 5.97
C TYR A 4 3.68 9.48 4.95
N GLU A 5 4.91 9.29 4.52
CA GLU A 5 5.47 9.98 3.35
C GLU A 5 5.28 9.09 2.14
N ILE A 6 4.70 9.64 1.07
CA ILE A 6 4.32 8.90 -0.12
C ILE A 6 4.96 9.59 -1.32
N SER A 7 5.60 8.81 -2.19
CA SER A 7 6.09 9.30 -3.47
C SER A 7 5.85 8.27 -4.58
N ALA A 8 5.76 8.74 -5.81
CA ALA A 8 5.73 7.92 -7.00
C ALA A 8 6.30 8.68 -8.19
N TRP A 9 6.70 7.96 -9.23
CA TRP A 9 7.12 8.52 -10.50
C TRP A 9 6.03 8.29 -11.55
N ALA A 10 5.74 9.30 -12.36
CA ALA A 10 4.82 9.18 -13.48
C ALA A 10 5.40 9.71 -14.78
N ARG A 11 4.96 9.12 -15.88
CA ARG A 11 5.30 9.54 -17.25
C ARG A 11 4.18 9.20 -18.21
N LEU A 12 4.01 10.02 -19.23
CA LEU A 12 3.09 9.71 -20.33
C LEU A 12 3.75 8.83 -21.41
N ALA A 13 2.92 8.09 -22.16
CA ALA A 13 3.40 7.39 -23.33
C ALA A 13 3.88 8.39 -24.41
N PRO A 14 4.89 8.05 -25.22
CA PRO A 14 5.36 8.91 -26.31
C PRO A 14 4.24 9.44 -27.21
N GLY A 15 4.24 10.75 -27.47
CA GLY A 15 3.24 11.43 -28.30
C GLY A 15 1.94 11.80 -27.57
N SER A 16 1.85 11.60 -26.25
CA SER A 16 0.61 11.81 -25.48
C SER A 16 0.42 13.24 -24.96
N GLY A 17 1.36 14.16 -25.22
CA GLY A 17 1.26 15.57 -24.82
C GLY A 17 1.58 15.80 -23.33
N THR A 18 0.69 16.50 -22.63
CA THR A 18 0.83 16.86 -21.20
C THR A 18 -0.45 16.55 -20.44
N ALA A 19 -0.31 16.15 -19.19
CA ALA A 19 -1.42 15.93 -18.25
C ALA A 19 -0.94 16.26 -16.83
N SER A 20 -1.85 16.31 -15.87
CA SER A 20 -1.50 16.44 -14.45
C SER A 20 -1.94 15.20 -13.70
N VAL A 21 -1.12 14.74 -12.75
CA VAL A 21 -1.44 13.62 -11.86
C VAL A 21 -1.30 14.00 -10.40
N ARG A 22 -2.01 13.29 -9.52
CA ARG A 22 -1.84 13.40 -8.06
C ARG A 22 -2.03 12.06 -7.38
N ALA A 23 -1.55 11.94 -6.16
CA ALA A 23 -1.94 10.88 -5.23
C ALA A 23 -3.00 11.38 -4.23
N ALA A 24 -3.95 10.51 -3.91
CA ALA A 24 -4.92 10.70 -2.84
C ALA A 24 -5.09 9.40 -2.03
N VAL A 25 -5.52 9.52 -0.79
CA VAL A 25 -5.93 8.38 0.03
C VAL A 25 -7.44 8.40 0.20
N VAL A 26 -8.09 7.30 -0.19
CA VAL A 26 -9.50 7.06 0.04
C VAL A 26 -9.65 6.24 1.32
N SER A 27 -10.32 6.82 2.31
CA SER A 27 -10.62 6.16 3.58
C SER A 27 -12.07 6.43 3.98
N ASP A 28 -12.81 5.39 4.32
CA ASP A 28 -14.22 5.47 4.74
C ASP A 28 -15.12 6.28 3.78
N GLY A 29 -14.83 6.20 2.48
CA GLY A 29 -15.56 6.92 1.41
C GLY A 29 -15.19 8.40 1.26
N ALA A 30 -14.13 8.87 1.91
CA ALA A 30 -13.62 10.23 1.79
C ALA A 30 -12.21 10.25 1.21
N ASP A 31 -11.99 11.16 0.25
CA ASP A 31 -10.70 11.38 -0.40
C ASP A 31 -9.89 12.43 0.36
N SER A 32 -8.63 12.12 0.63
CA SER A 32 -7.64 13.03 1.17
C SER A 32 -6.50 13.19 0.18
N ALA A 33 -6.33 14.38 -0.39
CA ALA A 33 -5.21 14.67 -1.26
C ALA A 33 -3.89 14.47 -0.49
N VAL A 34 -2.96 13.73 -1.10
CA VAL A 34 -1.61 13.52 -0.58
C VAL A 34 -0.63 14.47 -1.25
N THR A 35 -0.77 14.62 -2.56
CA THR A 35 0.02 15.56 -3.36
C THR A 35 -0.90 16.58 -4.04
N GLU A 36 -0.32 17.72 -4.38
CA GLU A 36 -0.93 18.62 -5.37
C GLU A 36 -0.90 17.99 -6.76
N TRP A 37 -1.69 18.56 -7.68
CA TRP A 37 -1.62 18.20 -9.10
C TRP A 37 -0.25 18.54 -9.67
N THR A 38 0.43 17.53 -10.20
CA THR A 38 1.78 17.63 -10.76
C THR A 38 1.73 17.40 -12.26
N ALA A 39 2.25 18.37 -13.03
CA ALA A 39 2.31 18.25 -14.49
C ALA A 39 3.35 17.21 -14.91
N ILE A 40 2.96 16.34 -15.84
CA ILE A 40 3.78 15.29 -16.43
C ILE A 40 3.72 15.34 -17.96
N ASN A 41 4.71 14.74 -18.60
CA ASN A 41 4.80 14.65 -20.05
C ASN A 41 5.42 13.32 -20.47
N ASP A 42 5.66 13.17 -21.76
CA ASP A 42 6.26 11.99 -22.36
C ASP A 42 7.79 12.05 -22.47
N ALA A 43 8.43 13.15 -22.10
CA ALA A 43 9.86 13.35 -22.25
C ALA A 43 10.66 12.71 -21.10
N SER A 44 10.15 12.79 -19.86
CA SER A 44 10.84 12.29 -18.67
C SER A 44 9.87 11.80 -17.59
N TRP A 45 10.34 10.88 -16.76
CA TRP A 45 9.67 10.56 -15.50
C TRP A 45 9.71 11.77 -14.56
N VAL A 46 8.58 12.05 -13.91
CA VAL A 46 8.42 13.13 -12.96
C VAL A 46 7.98 12.54 -11.62
N GLN A 47 8.71 12.85 -10.55
CA GLN A 47 8.34 12.45 -9.21
C GLN A 47 7.32 13.43 -8.63
N PHE A 48 6.33 12.90 -7.92
CA PHE A 48 5.42 13.66 -7.08
C PHE A 48 5.36 13.01 -5.71
N GLU A 49 5.41 13.83 -4.67
CA GLU A 49 5.54 13.40 -3.28
C GLU A 49 4.69 14.26 -2.35
N GLY A 50 4.32 13.68 -1.22
CA GLY A 50 3.54 14.36 -0.19
C GLY A 50 3.34 13.49 1.04
N SER A 51 2.66 14.05 2.03
CA SER A 51 2.43 13.39 3.31
C SER A 51 0.95 13.15 3.55
N TYR A 52 0.63 12.03 4.19
CA TYR A 52 -0.70 11.68 4.62
C TYR A 52 -0.71 11.31 6.10
N THR A 53 -1.55 11.98 6.90
CA THR A 53 -1.73 11.62 8.31
C THR A 53 -3.03 10.85 8.48
N ALA A 54 -2.92 9.54 8.65
CA ALA A 54 -4.04 8.65 8.89
C ALA A 54 -4.75 9.01 10.19
N ARG A 55 -6.08 9.07 10.17
CA ARG A 55 -6.87 9.17 11.40
C ARG A 55 -6.65 7.91 12.26
N ALA A 56 -6.80 8.06 13.57
CA ALA A 56 -6.57 6.95 14.50
C ALA A 56 -7.62 5.83 14.38
N ASP A 57 -8.79 6.15 13.84
CA ASP A 57 -9.95 5.26 13.73
C ASP A 57 -10.16 4.69 12.33
N VAL A 58 -9.23 4.93 11.40
CA VAL A 58 -9.36 4.39 10.03
C VAL A 58 -9.18 2.88 10.04
N ALA A 59 -10.19 2.15 9.55
CA ALA A 59 -10.17 0.68 9.49
C ALA A 59 -9.51 0.16 8.21
N GLY A 60 -9.50 0.98 7.15
CA GLY A 60 -8.88 0.67 5.87
C GLY A 60 -8.72 1.93 5.03
N ALA A 61 -7.65 1.96 4.24
CA ALA A 61 -7.33 3.07 3.36
C ALA A 61 -6.78 2.52 2.04
N SER A 62 -7.11 3.17 0.93
CA SER A 62 -6.57 2.87 -0.39
C SER A 62 -5.81 4.08 -0.92
N LEU A 63 -4.57 3.88 -1.35
CA LEU A 63 -3.83 4.87 -2.13
C LEU A 63 -4.34 4.83 -3.57
N VAL A 64 -4.76 5.97 -4.10
CA VAL A 64 -5.22 6.14 -5.48
C VAL A 64 -4.36 7.16 -6.18
N PHE A 65 -4.15 6.95 -7.48
CA PHE A 65 -3.48 7.87 -8.37
C PHE A 65 -4.48 8.33 -9.42
N GLU A 66 -4.55 9.64 -9.61
CA GLU A 66 -5.56 10.28 -10.46
C GLU A 66 -4.88 11.14 -11.50
N SER A 67 -5.48 11.20 -12.69
CA SER A 67 -5.15 12.18 -13.73
C SER A 67 -6.26 13.23 -13.85
N ASP A 68 -5.91 14.44 -14.29
CA ASP A 68 -6.84 15.56 -14.53
C ASP A 68 -7.79 15.34 -15.72
N GLY A 69 -7.69 14.20 -16.39
CA GLY A 69 -8.57 13.75 -17.47
C GLY A 69 -8.45 12.26 -17.73
N ALA A 70 -8.89 11.81 -18.90
CA ALA A 70 -8.87 10.39 -19.31
C ALA A 70 -7.53 9.93 -19.93
N THR A 71 -6.43 10.62 -19.62
CA THR A 71 -5.11 10.34 -20.19
C THR A 71 -4.51 9.08 -19.55
N SER A 72 -4.04 8.14 -20.38
CA SER A 72 -3.27 7.00 -19.88
C SER A 72 -1.86 7.44 -19.46
N TYR A 73 -1.40 6.98 -18.31
CA TYR A 73 -0.07 7.27 -17.78
C TYR A 73 0.55 6.03 -17.16
N MET A 74 1.88 6.02 -17.08
CA MET A 74 2.66 4.98 -16.43
C MET A 74 3.05 5.46 -15.03
N LEU A 75 3.09 4.52 -14.09
CA LEU A 75 3.58 4.73 -12.73
C LEU A 75 4.74 3.79 -12.46
N ASP A 76 5.72 4.27 -11.69
CA ASP A 76 6.80 3.44 -11.18
C ASP A 76 7.28 3.95 -9.81
N ASP A 77 8.05 3.11 -9.11
CA ASP A 77 8.70 3.44 -7.84
C ASP A 77 7.76 4.06 -6.79
N VAL A 78 6.58 3.45 -6.60
CA VAL A 78 5.66 3.84 -5.52
C VAL A 78 6.28 3.49 -4.18
N LEU A 79 6.60 4.51 -3.38
CA LEU A 79 7.24 4.39 -2.08
C LEU A 79 6.37 5.00 -0.98
N ILE A 80 6.11 4.22 0.07
CA ILE A 80 5.40 4.66 1.28
C ILE A 80 6.33 4.41 2.47
N THR A 81 6.60 5.46 3.26
CA THR A 81 7.41 5.37 4.49
C THR A 81 6.68 6.01 5.67
N GLY A 82 7.19 5.86 6.90
CA GLY A 82 6.59 6.44 8.12
C GLY A 82 5.87 5.44 9.05
N TYR A 83 5.87 4.15 8.71
CA TYR A 83 5.42 3.10 9.62
C TYR A 83 6.58 2.52 10.43
N SER A 84 6.49 2.61 11.76
CA SER A 84 7.14 1.68 12.66
C SER A 84 6.09 0.79 13.33
N VAL A 85 6.31 -0.51 13.25
CA VAL A 85 5.67 -1.51 14.09
C VAL A 85 6.27 -1.34 15.50
N PRO A 86 5.48 -1.27 16.58
CA PRO A 86 6.03 -1.46 17.92
C PRO A 86 6.63 -2.87 18.01
N ASP A 87 7.85 -3.04 18.53
CA ASP A 87 8.36 -4.38 18.82
C ASP A 87 7.45 -5.05 19.85
N ILE A 88 6.63 -6.02 19.42
CA ILE A 88 5.88 -6.88 20.32
C ILE A 88 6.72 -8.14 20.56
N SER A 89 7.46 -8.16 21.67
CA SER A 89 8.19 -9.36 22.08
C SER A 89 7.19 -10.42 22.59
N VAL A 90 6.81 -11.35 21.71
CA VAL A 90 6.06 -12.56 22.07
C VAL A 90 7.06 -13.68 22.33
N SER A 91 6.85 -14.47 23.39
CA SER A 91 7.62 -15.71 23.59
C SER A 91 7.25 -16.70 22.50
N ASP A 92 8.12 -16.89 21.52
CA ASP A 92 7.91 -17.78 20.38
C ASP A 92 8.29 -19.24 20.75
N PRO A 93 7.34 -20.20 20.75
CA PRO A 93 7.63 -21.62 20.91
C PRO A 93 8.20 -22.28 19.63
N GLY A 94 8.37 -21.53 18.55
CA GLY A 94 8.71 -21.98 17.21
C GLY A 94 7.46 -22.13 16.31
N PRO A 95 7.65 -22.29 14.99
CA PRO A 95 6.56 -22.35 14.01
C PRO A 95 5.55 -23.46 14.29
N LEU A 96 4.25 -23.12 14.36
CA LEU A 96 3.20 -24.14 14.57
C LEU A 96 3.18 -25.23 13.49
N ARG A 97 3.45 -24.89 12.22
CA ARG A 97 3.57 -25.85 11.12
C ARG A 97 4.61 -26.94 11.34
N ASP A 98 5.66 -26.67 12.14
CA ASP A 98 6.72 -27.63 12.41
C ASP A 98 6.31 -28.65 13.50
N THR A 99 5.17 -28.44 14.15
CA THR A 99 4.65 -29.31 15.22
C THR A 99 3.75 -30.43 14.73
N VAL A 100 3.40 -30.43 13.44
CA VAL A 100 2.47 -31.38 12.81
C VAL A 100 3.07 -31.98 11.53
N ASP A 101 2.57 -33.14 11.11
CA ASP A 101 3.04 -33.87 9.92
C ASP A 101 2.09 -33.74 8.71
N PHE A 102 1.14 -32.82 8.78
CA PHE A 102 0.18 -32.50 7.73
C PHE A 102 0.20 -30.99 7.42
N PRO A 103 -0.22 -30.57 6.21
CA PRO A 103 -0.30 -29.15 5.87
C PRO A 103 -1.18 -28.38 6.84
N LEU A 104 -0.65 -27.30 7.40
CA LEU A 104 -1.35 -26.46 8.37
C LEU A 104 -1.78 -25.15 7.71
N GLY A 105 -3.08 -25.06 7.44
CA GLY A 105 -3.68 -23.94 6.73
C GLY A 105 -4.37 -22.90 7.60
N ALA A 106 -4.42 -21.65 7.12
CA ALA A 106 -5.23 -20.57 7.69
C ALA A 106 -6.16 -19.94 6.64
N ALA A 107 -7.36 -19.56 7.06
CA ALA A 107 -8.24 -18.71 6.27
C ALA A 107 -7.80 -17.26 6.42
N VAL A 108 -7.54 -16.59 5.30
CA VAL A 108 -7.02 -15.21 5.28
C VAL A 108 -8.02 -14.25 4.66
N GLU A 109 -8.01 -13.04 5.18
CA GLU A 109 -8.71 -11.88 4.63
C GLU A 109 -7.67 -10.78 4.37
N MET A 110 -8.00 -9.69 3.66
CA MET A 110 -6.97 -8.74 3.20
C MET A 110 -6.08 -8.21 4.34
N ARG A 111 -6.65 -7.96 5.52
CA ARG A 111 -5.90 -7.52 6.72
C ARG A 111 -4.89 -8.55 7.25
N SER A 112 -5.01 -9.82 6.88
CA SER A 112 -4.05 -10.88 7.25
C SER A 112 -2.80 -10.89 6.37
N THR A 113 -2.79 -10.11 5.27
CA THR A 113 -1.71 -10.13 4.27
C THR A 113 -0.72 -8.97 4.42
N THR A 114 -0.90 -8.12 5.43
CA THR A 114 -0.05 -6.95 5.69
C THR A 114 0.40 -6.92 7.15
N GLY A 115 1.53 -6.24 7.42
CA GLY A 115 2.07 -6.01 8.78
C GLY A 115 2.32 -7.29 9.59
N GLU A 116 2.30 -7.16 10.92
CA GLU A 116 2.49 -8.27 11.87
C GLU A 116 1.54 -9.45 11.64
N PRO A 117 0.25 -9.28 11.27
CA PRO A 117 -0.61 -10.41 10.92
C PRO A 117 -0.04 -11.29 9.81
N ARG A 118 0.61 -10.70 8.80
CA ARG A 118 1.27 -11.44 7.72
C ARG A 118 2.49 -12.20 8.24
N ASP A 119 3.25 -11.58 9.12
CA ASP A 119 4.47 -12.18 9.64
C ASP A 119 4.14 -13.40 10.50
N LEU A 120 3.15 -13.30 11.40
CA LEU A 120 2.62 -14.44 12.17
C LEU A 120 2.02 -15.52 11.28
N LEU A 121 1.31 -15.13 10.22
CA LEU A 121 0.74 -16.06 9.24
C LEU A 121 1.84 -16.85 8.52
N THR A 122 2.90 -16.16 8.07
CA THR A 122 4.01 -16.75 7.30
C THR A 122 4.93 -17.60 8.18
N GLU A 123 5.04 -17.26 9.45
CA GLU A 123 5.75 -18.05 10.45
C GLU A 123 5.02 -19.37 10.73
N ASN A 124 3.71 -19.32 10.96
CA ASN A 124 2.99 -20.45 11.55
C ASN A 124 2.30 -21.40 10.57
N PHE A 125 2.02 -20.96 9.33
CA PHE A 125 1.22 -21.72 8.36
C PHE A 125 1.97 -21.94 7.05
N ASP A 126 1.67 -23.03 6.34
CA ASP A 126 2.22 -23.37 5.02
C ASP A 126 1.16 -23.41 3.91
N GLN A 127 -0.11 -23.20 4.27
CA GLN A 127 -1.23 -23.11 3.35
C GLN A 127 -2.15 -21.94 3.71
N VAL A 128 -2.69 -21.25 2.70
CA VAL A 128 -3.69 -20.19 2.89
C VAL A 128 -4.89 -20.42 1.99
N SER A 129 -6.09 -20.07 2.48
CA SER A 129 -7.32 -20.04 1.70
C SER A 129 -8.02 -18.70 1.87
N PRO A 130 -8.59 -18.10 0.81
CA PRO A 130 -9.40 -16.90 0.96
C PRO A 130 -10.61 -17.18 1.86
N LYS A 131 -10.86 -16.30 2.83
CA LYS A 131 -12.10 -16.31 3.60
C LYS A 131 -13.24 -15.80 2.71
N MET A 132 -14.31 -16.60 2.60
CA MET A 132 -15.55 -16.24 1.88
C MET A 132 -16.43 -15.29 2.68
#